data_AF-A0A5D4GYI2-F1
#
_entry.id   AF-A0A5D4GYI2-F1
#
_cell.length_a   1.000
_cell.length_b   1.000
_cell.length_c   1.000
_cell.angle_alpha   90.00
_cell.angle_beta   90.00
_cell.angle_gamma   90.00
#
_symmetry.space_group_name_H-M   'P 1'
#
loop_
_entity.id
_entity.type
_entity.pdbx_description
1 polymer ?
#
loop_
_entity_poly.entity_id
_entity_poly.type
_entity_poly.pdbx_seq_one_letter_code
_entity_poly.pdbx_strand_id
1 'polypeptide(L)'
;MAMSPSGFWLSLAFLGAVIGAGTVTGYLELRPFSIQAQGERERFQNIAGDRLATGLSAYSGRFVLDDCLNAMTSIYGRLQSEARREAVAARCAKLSETLLRRAPTDAYAHLIAAFASRSLGDRDAANRELALSHATGPNELWVAELRFELFEDDLDNLDTQAREAADADMVLLFQHHRGQQALVRRYLAKPASRERISAMVENVPIETREAFLHYLRTAVDERAGQQARGAGG
;
A
#
# COMPACT_ATOMS: atom_id res chain seq x y z
N MET A 1 -4.30 -6.69 61.34
CA MET A 1 -3.82 -5.41 60.80
C MET A 1 -4.96 -4.77 60.04
N ALA A 2 -5.52 -3.66 60.55
CA ALA A 2 -6.58 -2.92 59.85
C ALA A 2 -5.92 -1.94 58.88
N MET A 3 -6.31 -1.99 57.59
CA MET A 3 -5.88 -0.99 56.61
C MET A 3 -6.44 0.38 56.98
N SER A 4 -5.62 1.43 56.90
CA SER A 4 -6.10 2.79 57.14
C SER A 4 -7.09 3.18 56.02
N PRO A 5 -8.14 3.95 56.34
CA PRO A 5 -9.12 4.41 55.34
C PRO A 5 -8.48 5.20 54.19
N SER A 6 -7.33 5.85 54.42
CA SER A 6 -6.55 6.53 53.38
C SER A 6 -5.93 5.59 52.34
N GLY A 7 -5.53 4.37 52.73
CA GLY A 7 -4.96 3.39 51.80
C GLY A 7 -6.00 2.82 50.81
N PHE A 8 -7.26 2.71 51.24
CA PHE A 8 -8.35 2.21 50.41
C PHE A 8 -8.69 3.17 49.26
N TRP A 9 -8.81 4.47 49.53
CA TRP A 9 -9.10 5.47 48.50
C TRP A 9 -7.98 5.63 47.47
N LEU A 10 -6.72 5.55 47.90
CA LEU A 10 -5.58 5.57 46.98
C LEU A 10 -5.57 4.36 46.04
N SER A 11 -5.93 3.19 46.57
CA SER A 11 -6.00 1.95 45.77
C SER A 11 -7.12 2.02 44.71
N LEU A 12 -8.30 2.54 45.08
CA LEU A 12 -9.40 2.76 44.15
C LEU A 12 -9.08 3.80 43.07
N ALA A 13 -8.45 4.91 43.44
CA ALA A 13 -8.04 5.95 42.49
C ALA A 13 -7.02 5.42 41.47
N PHE A 14 -6.04 4.64 41.93
CA PHE A 14 -5.06 4.01 41.05
C PHE A 14 -5.70 2.99 40.11
N LEU A 15 -6.57 2.12 40.62
CA LEU A 15 -7.29 1.15 39.79
C LEU A 15 -8.17 1.85 38.73
N GLY A 16 -8.87 2.92 39.12
CA GLY A 16 -9.65 3.74 38.21
C GLY A 16 -8.80 4.38 37.11
N ALA A 17 -7.62 4.90 37.46
CA ALA A 17 -6.68 5.46 36.48
C ALA A 17 -6.14 4.40 35.51
N VAL A 18 -5.79 3.20 35.98
CA VAL A 18 -5.32 2.10 35.13
C VAL A 18 -6.41 1.62 34.17
N ILE A 19 -7.64 1.44 34.66
CA ILE A 19 -8.78 1.05 33.81
C ILE A 19 -9.07 2.15 32.78
N GLY A 20 -9.09 3.42 33.21
CA GLY A 20 -9.32 4.55 32.31
C GLY A 20 -8.25 4.70 31.23
N ALA A 21 -6.97 4.52 31.57
CA ALA A 21 -5.90 4.51 30.58
C ALA A 21 -6.05 3.33 29.61
N GLY A 22 -6.34 2.13 30.13
CA GLY A 22 -6.54 0.92 29.33
C GLY A 22 -7.68 1.05 28.32
N THR A 23 -8.83 1.60 28.72
CA THR A 23 -9.97 1.80 27.82
C THR A 23 -9.67 2.80 26.72
N VAL A 24 -8.98 3.91 27.03
CA VAL A 24 -8.56 4.89 26.03
C VAL A 24 -7.57 4.28 25.04
N THR A 25 -6.56 3.55 25.52
CA THR A 25 -5.58 2.89 24.62
C THR A 25 -6.24 1.83 23.75
N GLY A 26 -7.13 1.01 24.32
CA GLY A 26 -7.87 0.01 23.57
C GLY A 26 -8.80 0.63 22.52
N TYR A 27 -9.46 1.74 22.84
CA TYR A 27 -10.28 2.47 21.88
C TYR A 27 -9.47 3.04 20.71
N LEU A 28 -8.30 3.64 21.00
CA LEU A 28 -7.40 4.16 19.96
C LEU A 28 -6.89 3.05 19.04
N GLU A 29 -6.61 1.86 19.60
CA GLU A 29 -6.12 0.72 18.83
C GLU A 29 -7.23 0.04 18.00
N LEU A 30 -8.47 -0.01 18.51
CA LEU A 30 -9.59 -0.66 17.83
C LEU A 30 -10.28 0.23 16.77
N ARG A 31 -10.12 1.56 16.86
CA ARG A 31 -10.79 2.49 15.95
C ARG A 31 -10.49 2.25 14.46
N PRO A 32 -9.25 1.97 14.01
CA PRO A 32 -8.95 1.68 12.61
C PRO A 32 -9.73 0.48 12.07
N PHE A 33 -9.95 -0.57 12.88
CA PHE A 33 -10.69 -1.76 12.49
C PHE A 33 -12.17 -1.49 12.18
N SER A 34 -12.79 -0.58 12.95
CA SER A 34 -14.19 -0.20 12.72
C SER A 34 -14.36 0.57 11.40
N ILE A 35 -13.35 1.32 10.98
CA ILE A 35 -13.38 2.06 9.71
C ILE A 35 -13.15 1.09 8.54
N GLN A 36 -12.27 0.10 8.69
CA GLN A 36 -12.00 -0.88 7.64
C GLN A 36 -13.25 -1.69 7.24
N ALA A 37 -14.16 -1.95 8.19
CA ALA A 37 -15.42 -2.66 7.93
C ALA A 37 -16.42 -1.85 7.08
N GLN A 38 -16.16 -0.57 6.81
CA GLN A 38 -17.05 0.33 6.09
C GLN A 38 -16.90 0.24 4.56
N GLY A 39 -17.93 0.70 3.84
CA GLY A 39 -17.90 0.78 2.38
C GLY A 39 -16.80 1.72 1.88
N GLU A 40 -16.35 1.53 0.63
CA GLU A 40 -15.33 2.35 -0.04
C GLU A 40 -15.62 3.86 0.05
N ARG A 41 -16.89 4.24 -0.15
CA ARG A 41 -17.35 5.63 -0.04
C ARG A 41 -17.14 6.23 1.35
N GLU A 42 -17.50 5.48 2.39
CA GLU A 42 -17.41 5.94 3.78
C GLU A 42 -15.96 6.07 4.22
N ARG A 43 -15.11 5.10 3.84
CA ARG A 43 -13.66 5.15 4.09
C ARG A 43 -13.02 6.36 3.43
N PHE A 44 -13.31 6.61 2.15
CA PHE A 44 -12.84 7.80 1.45
C PHE A 44 -13.27 9.09 2.17
N GLN A 45 -14.55 9.17 2.59
CA GLN A 45 -15.06 10.34 3.32
C GLN A 45 -14.39 10.53 4.67
N ASN A 46 -14.08 9.45 5.39
CA ASN A 46 -13.38 9.53 6.67
C ASN A 46 -11.95 10.04 6.52
N ILE A 47 -11.23 9.61 5.49
CA ILE A 47 -9.88 10.11 5.20
C ILE A 47 -9.94 11.58 4.80
N ALA A 48 -10.83 11.93 3.85
CA ALA A 48 -11.01 13.31 3.40
C ALA A 48 -11.41 14.25 4.54
N GLY A 49 -12.22 13.76 5.49
CA GLY A 49 -12.72 14.50 6.65
C GLY A 49 -11.82 14.47 7.89
N ASP A 50 -10.57 13.99 7.78
CA ASP A 50 -9.59 13.93 8.89
C ASP A 50 -10.06 13.09 10.09
N ARG A 51 -10.85 12.04 9.82
CA ARG A 51 -11.39 11.12 10.84
C ARG A 51 -10.56 9.85 10.99
N LEU A 52 -9.49 9.70 10.24
CA LEU A 52 -8.56 8.59 10.38
C LEU A 52 -7.43 8.99 11.31
N ALA A 53 -7.07 8.12 12.25
CA ALA A 53 -5.92 8.29 13.13
C ALA A 53 -5.11 7.01 13.14
N THR A 54 -3.79 7.13 13.17
CA THR A 54 -2.91 5.98 13.40
C THR A 54 -3.18 5.42 14.79
N GLY A 55 -3.38 4.11 14.92
CA GLY A 55 -3.34 3.47 16.22
C GLY A 55 -1.93 3.51 16.84
N LEU A 56 -1.75 2.81 17.96
CA LEU A 56 -0.49 2.79 18.69
C LEU A 56 0.44 1.68 18.18
N SER A 57 -0.11 0.57 17.69
CA SER A 57 0.69 -0.54 17.15
C SER A 57 1.06 -0.35 15.67
N ALA A 58 2.14 -1.04 15.26
CA ALA A 58 2.48 -1.15 13.83
C ALA A 58 1.35 -1.81 13.01
N TYR A 59 0.62 -2.74 13.62
CA TYR A 59 -0.47 -3.47 12.98
C TYR A 59 -1.66 -2.56 12.66
N SER A 60 -2.04 -1.65 13.57
CA SER A 60 -3.07 -0.65 13.28
C SER A 60 -2.60 0.42 12.28
N GLY A 61 -1.31 0.76 12.30
CA GLY A 61 -0.69 1.59 11.27
C GLY A 61 -0.85 1.00 9.87
N ARG A 62 -0.67 -0.32 9.73
CA ARG A 62 -0.85 -1.01 8.46
C ARG A 62 -2.25 -0.84 7.86
N PHE A 63 -3.32 -0.96 8.66
CA PHE A 63 -4.68 -0.76 8.16
C PHE A 63 -4.94 0.66 7.67
N VAL A 64 -4.39 1.64 8.38
CA VAL A 64 -4.46 3.04 7.95
C VAL A 64 -3.80 3.22 6.58
N LEU A 65 -2.63 2.61 6.37
CA LEU A 65 -1.93 2.65 5.09
C LEU A 65 -2.71 1.92 3.98
N ASP A 66 -3.36 0.80 4.28
CA ASP A 66 -4.23 0.08 3.34
C ASP A 66 -5.47 0.90 2.95
N ASP A 67 -6.12 1.55 3.90
CA ASP A 67 -7.24 2.45 3.62
C ASP A 67 -6.81 3.66 2.78
N CYS A 68 -5.60 4.18 3.03
CA CYS A 68 -5.00 5.23 2.21
C CYS A 68 -4.74 4.78 0.77
N LEU A 69 -4.11 3.62 0.59
CA LEU A 69 -3.87 3.05 -0.73
C LEU A 69 -5.19 2.88 -1.49
N ASN A 70 -6.17 2.22 -0.86
CA ASN A 70 -7.48 1.99 -1.44
C ASN A 70 -8.19 3.30 -1.80
N ALA A 71 -8.15 4.32 -0.94
CA ALA A 71 -8.81 5.59 -1.22
C ALA A 71 -8.19 6.33 -2.43
N MET A 72 -6.88 6.18 -2.65
CA MET A 72 -6.17 6.78 -3.80
C MET A 72 -6.32 5.97 -5.10
N THR A 73 -6.37 4.64 -5.01
CA THR A 73 -6.31 3.75 -6.18
C THR A 73 -7.63 3.12 -6.57
N SER A 74 -8.68 3.25 -5.76
CA SER A 74 -9.99 2.68 -6.07
C SER A 74 -10.75 3.45 -7.16
N ILE A 75 -11.79 2.82 -7.73
CA ILE A 75 -12.62 3.46 -8.76
C ILE A 75 -13.36 4.67 -8.17
N TYR A 76 -13.95 4.53 -6.98
CA TYR A 76 -14.66 5.64 -6.34
C TYR A 76 -13.72 6.82 -6.11
N GLY A 77 -12.52 6.55 -5.59
CA GLY A 77 -11.49 7.57 -5.33
C GLY A 77 -11.07 8.31 -6.59
N ARG A 78 -10.78 7.58 -7.67
CA ARG A 78 -10.39 8.19 -8.96
C ARG A 78 -11.48 9.05 -9.60
N LEU A 79 -12.75 8.71 -9.39
CA LEU A 79 -13.92 9.44 -9.89
C LEU A 79 -14.31 10.67 -9.05
N GLN A 80 -13.65 10.91 -7.91
CA GLN A 80 -13.90 12.12 -7.12
C GLN A 80 -13.32 13.36 -7.82
N SER A 81 -13.81 14.54 -7.41
CA SER A 81 -13.24 15.82 -7.85
C SER A 81 -11.77 15.93 -7.43
N GLU A 82 -10.98 16.66 -8.23
CA GLU A 82 -9.55 16.90 -7.99
C GLU A 82 -9.27 17.37 -6.56
N ALA A 83 -9.96 18.41 -6.10
CA ALA A 83 -9.83 18.93 -4.74
C ALA A 83 -10.05 17.87 -3.64
N ARG A 84 -10.97 16.91 -3.85
CA ARG A 84 -11.19 15.82 -2.88
C ARG A 84 -10.10 14.76 -2.94
N ARG A 85 -9.57 14.46 -4.14
CA ARG A 85 -8.45 13.53 -4.31
C ARG A 85 -7.18 14.09 -3.67
N GLU A 86 -6.88 15.36 -3.90
CA GLU A 86 -5.75 16.07 -3.27
C GLU A 86 -5.90 16.10 -1.75
N ALA A 87 -7.11 16.38 -1.24
CA ALA A 87 -7.37 16.34 0.20
C ALA A 87 -7.07 14.96 0.79
N VAL A 88 -7.49 13.87 0.14
CA VAL A 88 -7.16 12.51 0.57
C VAL A 88 -5.66 12.23 0.50
N ALA A 89 -5.00 12.60 -0.59
CA ALA A 89 -3.57 12.41 -0.77
C ALA A 89 -2.76 13.16 0.31
N ALA A 90 -3.07 14.43 0.56
CA ALA A 90 -2.41 15.23 1.60
C ALA A 90 -2.58 14.61 3.01
N ARG A 91 -3.76 14.03 3.28
CA ARG A 91 -4.01 13.33 4.56
C ARG A 91 -3.20 12.04 4.65
N CYS A 92 -3.13 11.27 3.58
CA CYS A 92 -2.33 10.05 3.52
C CYS A 92 -0.83 10.32 3.65
N ALA A 93 -0.31 11.40 3.05
CA ALA A 93 1.07 11.84 3.25
C ALA A 93 1.37 12.11 4.73
N LYS A 94 0.50 12.86 5.42
CA LYS A 94 0.65 13.16 6.86
C LYS A 94 0.58 11.91 7.76
N LEU A 95 -0.29 10.96 7.40
CA LEU A 95 -0.42 9.69 8.12
C LEU A 95 0.84 8.83 7.94
N SER A 96 1.35 8.72 6.72
CA SER A 96 2.63 8.06 6.43
C SER A 96 3.78 8.71 7.20
N GLU A 97 3.90 10.04 7.17
CA GLU A 97 4.93 10.76 7.93
C GLU A 97 4.85 10.45 9.43
N THR A 98 3.63 10.38 9.97
CA THR A 98 3.41 10.05 11.39
C THR A 98 3.86 8.64 11.74
N LEU A 99 3.65 7.67 10.85
CA LEU A 99 4.13 6.30 11.03
C LEU A 99 5.66 6.23 10.86
N LEU A 100 6.22 6.92 9.85
CA LEU A 100 7.65 6.97 9.60
C LEU A 100 8.45 7.61 10.75
N ARG A 101 7.88 8.58 11.48
CA ARG A 101 8.52 9.09 12.71
C ARG A 101 8.69 8.03 13.80
N ARG A 102 7.87 6.97 13.80
CA ARG A 102 7.94 5.86 14.76
C ARG A 102 8.71 4.67 14.20
N ALA A 103 8.59 4.42 12.89
CA ALA A 103 9.24 3.34 12.17
C ALA A 103 9.87 3.86 10.87
N PRO A 104 11.06 4.49 10.93
CA PRO A 104 11.70 5.11 9.76
C PRO A 104 12.10 4.12 8.66
N THR A 105 12.07 2.82 8.94
CA THR A 105 12.41 1.75 8.00
C THR A 105 11.17 1.05 7.44
N ASP A 106 9.96 1.57 7.68
CA ASP A 106 8.73 0.98 7.14
C ASP A 106 8.62 1.23 5.63
N ALA A 107 8.94 0.21 4.85
CA ALA A 107 8.90 0.24 3.39
C ALA A 107 7.51 0.57 2.85
N TYR A 108 6.44 0.15 3.53
CA TYR A 108 5.09 0.42 3.08
C TYR A 108 4.67 1.86 3.32
N ALA A 109 5.01 2.41 4.50
CA ALA A 109 4.71 3.79 4.82
C ALA A 109 5.37 4.75 3.81
N HIS A 110 6.62 4.47 3.42
CA HIS A 110 7.30 5.16 2.32
C HIS A 110 6.56 5.00 0.98
N LEU A 111 6.11 3.79 0.63
CA LEU A 111 5.35 3.58 -0.60
C LEU A 111 4.05 4.40 -0.63
N ILE A 112 3.29 4.43 0.48
CA ILE A 112 2.06 5.23 0.56
C ILE A 112 2.38 6.72 0.49
N ALA A 113 3.50 7.18 1.06
CA ALA A 113 3.97 8.55 0.90
C ALA A 113 4.29 8.87 -0.57
N ALA A 114 4.87 7.92 -1.33
CA ALA A 114 5.11 8.06 -2.76
C ALA A 114 3.80 8.18 -3.57
N PHE A 115 2.81 7.32 -3.31
CA PHE A 115 1.48 7.42 -3.92
C PHE A 115 0.80 8.77 -3.66
N ALA A 116 0.87 9.23 -2.41
CA ALA A 116 0.31 10.51 -2.00
C ALA A 116 1.02 11.68 -2.69
N SER A 117 2.35 11.68 -2.70
CA SER A 117 3.17 12.73 -3.33
C SER A 117 2.90 12.82 -4.83
N ARG A 118 2.83 11.68 -5.52
CA ARG A 118 2.43 11.60 -6.94
C ARG A 118 1.04 12.19 -7.17
N SER A 119 0.09 11.85 -6.31
CA SER A 119 -1.29 12.36 -6.41
C SER A 119 -1.40 13.87 -6.17
N LEU A 120 -0.43 14.46 -5.48
CA LEU A 120 -0.29 15.90 -5.25
C LEU A 120 0.58 16.61 -6.31
N GLY A 121 1.11 15.86 -7.29
CA GLY A 121 2.01 16.40 -8.31
C GLY A 121 3.44 16.67 -7.84
N ASP A 122 3.81 16.29 -6.62
CA ASP A 122 5.17 16.43 -6.09
C ASP A 122 6.04 15.24 -6.54
N ARG A 123 6.63 15.39 -7.72
CA ARG A 123 7.44 14.35 -8.37
C ARG A 123 8.73 14.04 -7.61
N ASP A 124 9.38 15.05 -7.05
CA ASP A 124 10.64 14.88 -6.33
C ASP A 124 10.41 14.12 -5.02
N ALA A 125 9.33 14.44 -4.30
CA ALA A 125 8.92 13.65 -3.15
C ALA A 125 8.51 12.23 -3.53
N ALA A 126 7.73 12.06 -4.60
CA ALA A 126 7.33 10.72 -5.05
C ALA A 126 8.53 9.81 -5.34
N ASN A 127 9.52 10.31 -6.08
CA ASN A 127 10.74 9.56 -6.41
C ASN A 127 11.56 9.22 -5.16
N ARG A 128 11.80 10.21 -4.28
CA ARG A 128 12.54 10.00 -3.03
C ARG A 128 11.89 8.93 -2.15
N GLU A 129 10.58 9.03 -1.93
CA GLU A 129 9.86 8.06 -1.08
C GLU A 129 9.79 6.67 -1.73
N LEU A 130 9.71 6.58 -3.05
CA LEU A 130 9.76 5.30 -3.77
C LEU A 130 11.13 4.63 -3.60
N ALA A 131 12.21 5.39 -3.75
CA ALA A 131 13.57 4.90 -3.53
C ALA A 131 13.78 4.43 -2.08
N LEU A 132 13.28 5.19 -1.10
CA LEU A 132 13.33 4.80 0.32
C LEU A 132 12.52 3.53 0.59
N SER A 133 11.33 3.40 0.01
CA SER A 133 10.51 2.19 0.13
C SER A 133 11.27 0.94 -0.33
N HIS A 134 11.97 1.03 -1.46
CA HIS A 134 12.81 -0.08 -1.92
C HIS A 134 14.01 -0.29 -1.00
N ALA A 135 14.73 0.77 -0.62
CA ALA A 135 15.93 0.67 0.22
C ALA A 135 15.64 0.04 1.61
N THR A 136 14.48 0.31 2.20
CA THR A 136 14.12 -0.23 3.52
C THR A 136 13.37 -1.57 3.45
N GLY A 137 12.90 -1.99 2.26
CA GLY A 137 12.23 -3.27 2.04
C GLY A 137 12.47 -3.83 0.62
N PRO A 138 13.73 -4.19 0.27
CA PRO A 138 14.08 -4.57 -1.09
C PRO A 138 13.56 -5.97 -1.46
N ASN A 139 13.33 -6.83 -0.47
CA ASN A 139 12.90 -8.23 -0.66
C ASN A 139 11.44 -8.47 -0.26
N GLU A 140 10.68 -7.42 0.07
CA GLU A 140 9.26 -7.56 0.41
C GLU A 140 8.42 -7.69 -0.85
N LEU A 141 8.25 -8.92 -1.34
CA LEU A 141 7.57 -9.21 -2.61
C LEU A 141 6.22 -8.50 -2.77
N TRP A 142 5.40 -8.49 -1.71
CA TRP A 142 4.09 -7.86 -1.76
C TRP A 142 4.17 -6.31 -1.84
N VAL A 143 5.23 -5.67 -1.32
CA VAL A 143 5.50 -4.23 -1.51
C VAL A 143 6.01 -4.00 -2.93
N ALA A 144 6.92 -4.85 -3.42
CA ALA A 144 7.48 -4.74 -4.76
C ALA A 144 6.39 -4.82 -5.84
N GLU A 145 5.35 -5.66 -5.65
CA GLU A 145 4.16 -5.67 -6.52
C GLU A 145 3.47 -4.30 -6.58
N LEU A 146 3.29 -3.65 -5.43
CA LEU A 146 2.64 -2.34 -5.35
C LEU A 146 3.54 -1.20 -5.86
N ARG A 147 4.85 -1.29 -5.66
CA ARG A 147 5.83 -0.37 -6.25
C ARG A 147 5.78 -0.46 -7.77
N PHE A 148 5.77 -1.68 -8.32
CA PHE A 148 5.60 -1.95 -9.74
C PHE A 148 4.34 -1.32 -10.32
N GLU A 149 3.21 -1.45 -9.63
CA GLU A 149 1.97 -0.80 -10.07
C GLU A 149 2.09 0.74 -10.10
N LEU A 150 2.73 1.34 -9.10
CA LEU A 150 2.93 2.79 -9.03
C LEU A 150 3.81 3.30 -10.17
N PHE A 151 4.99 2.69 -10.36
CA PHE A 151 5.98 3.23 -11.28
C PHE A 151 5.66 2.93 -12.74
N GLU A 152 5.03 1.79 -13.06
CA GLU A 152 4.69 1.45 -14.45
C GLU A 152 3.67 2.43 -15.06
N ASP A 153 2.89 3.12 -14.23
CA ASP A 153 1.99 4.19 -14.67
C ASP A 153 2.71 5.56 -14.78
N ASP A 154 4.00 5.65 -14.47
CA ASP A 154 4.74 6.92 -14.34
C ASP A 154 6.23 6.83 -14.73
N LEU A 155 6.60 5.87 -15.59
CA LEU A 155 7.99 5.55 -15.90
C LEU A 155 8.82 6.74 -16.38
N ASP A 156 8.24 7.60 -17.21
CA ASP A 156 8.94 8.74 -17.81
C ASP A 156 9.28 9.83 -16.79
N ASN A 157 8.64 9.81 -15.60
CA ASN A 157 8.87 10.78 -14.53
C ASN A 157 9.75 10.21 -13.40
N LEU A 158 10.29 8.99 -13.54
CA LEU A 158 11.21 8.43 -12.57
C LEU A 158 12.62 9.02 -12.72
N ASP A 159 13.22 9.41 -11.60
CA ASP A 159 14.65 9.70 -11.55
C ASP A 159 15.50 8.41 -11.64
N THR A 160 16.83 8.56 -11.69
CA THR A 160 17.74 7.43 -11.81
C THR A 160 17.60 6.43 -10.66
N GLN A 161 17.48 6.89 -9.42
CA GLN A 161 17.45 6.01 -8.24
C GLN A 161 16.13 5.24 -8.17
N ALA A 162 15.00 5.92 -8.42
CA ALA A 162 13.68 5.29 -8.46
C ALA A 162 13.57 4.30 -9.63
N ARG A 163 14.22 4.59 -10.77
CA ARG A 163 14.27 3.67 -11.91
C ARG A 163 15.09 2.41 -11.62
N GLU A 164 16.23 2.54 -10.96
CA GLU A 164 17.04 1.38 -10.53
C GLU A 164 16.26 0.50 -9.53
N ALA A 165 15.58 1.12 -8.57
CA ALA A 165 14.69 0.41 -7.64
C ALA A 165 13.55 -0.33 -8.38
N ALA A 166 12.97 0.31 -9.38
CA ALA A 166 11.93 -0.29 -10.22
C ALA A 166 12.44 -1.51 -11.01
N ASP A 167 13.64 -1.44 -11.57
CA ASP A 167 14.27 -2.58 -12.26
C ASP A 167 14.57 -3.73 -11.29
N ALA A 168 15.08 -3.43 -10.09
CA ALA A 168 15.32 -4.43 -9.06
C ALA A 168 14.03 -5.12 -8.58
N ASP A 169 12.95 -4.36 -8.41
CA ASP A 169 11.63 -4.92 -8.10
C ASP A 169 11.13 -5.84 -9.22
N MET A 170 11.30 -5.48 -10.50
CA MET A 170 10.93 -6.36 -11.61
C MET A 170 11.70 -7.68 -11.57
N VAL A 171 13.01 -7.64 -11.30
CA VAL A 171 13.83 -8.86 -11.13
C VAL A 171 13.29 -9.73 -9.99
N LEU A 172 12.96 -9.13 -8.85
CA LEU A 172 12.34 -9.86 -7.73
C LEU A 172 11.00 -10.48 -8.16
N LEU A 173 10.15 -9.75 -8.86
CA LEU A 173 8.86 -10.27 -9.35
C LEU A 173 9.05 -11.46 -10.32
N PHE A 174 10.05 -11.42 -11.20
CA PHE A 174 10.37 -12.55 -12.06
C PHE A 174 10.82 -13.79 -11.26
N GLN A 175 11.52 -13.61 -10.14
CA GLN A 175 12.02 -14.74 -9.34
C GLN A 175 10.92 -15.48 -8.55
N HIS A 176 9.74 -14.89 -8.39
CA HIS A 176 8.67 -15.45 -7.57
C HIS A 176 7.40 -15.73 -8.37
N HIS A 177 6.77 -16.88 -8.12
CA HIS A 177 5.53 -17.30 -8.79
C HIS A 177 4.43 -16.23 -8.75
N ARG A 178 4.15 -15.67 -7.56
CA ARG A 178 3.15 -14.61 -7.38
C ARG A 178 3.52 -13.33 -8.16
N GLY A 179 4.80 -12.98 -8.19
CA GLY A 179 5.31 -11.84 -8.94
C GLY A 179 5.16 -12.02 -10.46
N GLN A 180 5.48 -13.22 -10.98
CA GLN A 180 5.27 -13.56 -12.39
C GLN A 180 3.79 -13.44 -12.79
N GLN A 181 2.86 -13.85 -11.92
CA GLN A 181 1.42 -13.64 -12.17
C GLN A 181 1.07 -12.15 -12.23
N ALA A 182 1.65 -11.30 -11.38
CA ALA A 182 1.45 -9.86 -11.43
C ALA A 182 1.97 -9.25 -12.74
N LEU A 183 3.17 -9.65 -13.17
CA LEU A 183 3.77 -9.24 -14.44
C LEU A 183 2.91 -9.66 -15.64
N VAL A 184 2.40 -10.90 -15.67
CA VAL A 184 1.51 -11.38 -16.73
C VAL A 184 0.21 -10.58 -16.78
N ARG A 185 -0.43 -10.34 -15.62
CA ARG A 185 -1.64 -9.49 -15.55
C ARG A 185 -1.37 -8.11 -16.14
N ARG A 186 -0.23 -7.50 -15.78
CA ARG A 186 0.16 -6.18 -16.30
C ARG A 186 0.43 -6.21 -17.81
N TYR A 187 1.22 -7.17 -18.29
CA TYR A 187 1.53 -7.36 -19.72
C TYR A 187 0.27 -7.44 -20.59
N LEU A 188 -0.73 -8.16 -20.09
CA LEU A 188 -2.01 -8.36 -20.77
C LEU A 188 -2.97 -7.17 -20.63
N ALA A 189 -2.86 -6.36 -19.58
CA ALA A 189 -3.74 -5.21 -19.33
C ALA A 189 -3.23 -3.90 -19.94
N LYS A 190 -1.91 -3.73 -20.08
CA LYS A 190 -1.26 -2.46 -20.44
C LYS A 190 -0.28 -2.66 -21.59
N PRO A 191 -0.63 -2.29 -22.84
CA PRO A 191 0.26 -2.40 -23.98
C PRO A 191 1.62 -1.69 -23.78
N ALA A 192 1.62 -0.54 -23.12
CA ALA A 192 2.84 0.23 -22.83
C ALA A 192 3.86 -0.53 -21.96
N SER A 193 3.42 -1.44 -21.09
CA SER A 193 4.32 -2.24 -20.24
C SER A 193 4.98 -3.41 -21.00
N ARG A 194 4.49 -3.78 -22.19
CA ARG A 194 4.93 -5.01 -22.88
C ARG A 194 6.39 -4.97 -23.27
N GLU A 195 6.83 -3.84 -23.84
CA GLU A 195 8.21 -3.67 -24.31
C GLU A 195 9.21 -3.86 -23.16
N ARG A 196 8.99 -3.17 -22.03
CA ARG A 196 9.86 -3.28 -20.85
C ARG A 196 9.86 -4.68 -20.24
N ILE A 197 8.68 -5.29 -20.06
CA ILE A 197 8.58 -6.65 -19.53
C ILE A 197 9.28 -7.65 -20.46
N SER A 198 9.13 -7.49 -21.78
CA SER A 198 9.82 -8.31 -22.78
C SER A 198 11.34 -8.12 -22.73
N ALA A 199 11.83 -6.89 -22.64
CA ALA A 199 13.26 -6.63 -22.50
C ALA A 199 13.83 -7.22 -21.20
N MET A 200 13.10 -7.12 -20.10
CA MET A 200 13.55 -7.67 -18.82
C MET A 200 13.56 -9.20 -18.82
N VAL A 201 12.54 -9.86 -19.39
CA VAL A 201 12.47 -11.33 -19.42
C VAL A 201 13.54 -11.97 -20.31
N GLU A 202 14.12 -11.23 -21.24
CA GLU A 202 15.28 -11.70 -22.02
C GLU A 202 16.57 -11.75 -21.19
N ASN A 203 16.64 -10.97 -20.11
CA ASN A 203 17.82 -10.83 -19.26
C ASN A 203 17.78 -11.70 -17.99
N VAL A 204 16.68 -12.39 -17.70
CA VAL A 204 16.59 -13.33 -16.57
C VAL A 204 17.09 -14.74 -16.96
N PRO A 205 17.42 -15.62 -16.00
CA PRO A 205 17.80 -17.01 -16.28
C PRO A 205 16.76 -17.74 -17.15
N ILE A 206 17.22 -18.71 -17.95
CA ILE A 206 16.37 -19.47 -18.89
C ILE A 206 15.17 -20.10 -18.18
N GLU A 207 15.37 -20.64 -16.98
CA GLU A 207 14.34 -21.29 -16.18
C GLU A 207 13.25 -20.30 -15.77
N THR A 208 13.66 -19.09 -15.35
CA THR A 208 12.74 -18.00 -14.99
C THR A 208 11.96 -17.51 -16.20
N ARG A 209 12.62 -17.38 -17.35
CA ARG A 209 11.99 -17.01 -18.62
C ARG A 209 10.95 -18.04 -19.07
N GLU A 210 11.28 -19.33 -19.01
CA GLU A 210 10.36 -20.41 -19.37
C GLU A 210 9.14 -20.45 -18.46
N ALA A 211 9.33 -20.27 -17.15
CA ALA A 211 8.25 -20.18 -16.18
C ALA A 211 7.30 -19.01 -16.49
N PHE A 212 7.84 -17.81 -16.75
CA PHE A 212 7.04 -16.65 -17.13
C PHE A 212 6.24 -16.89 -18.42
N LEU A 213 6.88 -17.43 -19.46
CA LEU A 213 6.22 -17.73 -20.74
C LEU A 213 5.11 -18.78 -20.59
N HIS A 214 5.29 -19.76 -19.70
CA HIS A 214 4.24 -20.71 -19.36
C HIS A 214 3.01 -19.99 -18.77
N TYR A 215 3.19 -19.14 -17.75
CA TYR A 215 2.07 -18.39 -17.16
C TYR A 215 1.41 -17.44 -18.16
N LEU A 216 2.18 -16.80 -19.04
CA LEU A 216 1.65 -15.92 -20.06
C LEU A 216 0.74 -16.67 -21.04
N ARG A 217 1.16 -17.85 -21.51
CA ARG A 217 0.36 -18.70 -22.41
C ARG A 217 -0.94 -19.14 -21.75
N THR A 218 -0.86 -19.65 -20.52
CA THR A 218 -2.05 -20.06 -19.76
C THR A 218 -3.05 -18.91 -19.61
N ALA A 219 -2.59 -17.72 -19.25
CA ALA A 219 -3.47 -16.56 -19.10
C ALA A 219 -4.10 -16.08 -20.44
N VAL A 220 -3.38 -16.22 -21.55
CA VAL A 220 -3.92 -15.94 -22.90
C VAL A 220 -5.02 -16.93 -23.27
N ASP A 221 -4.77 -18.23 -23.06
CA ASP A 221 -5.74 -19.30 -23.37
C ASP A 221 -7.02 -19.16 -22.52
N GLU A 222 -6.87 -18.84 -21.23
CA GLU A 222 -8.00 -18.57 -20.33
C GLU A 222 -8.86 -17.39 -20.80
N ARG A 223 -8.23 -16.28 -21.22
CA ARG A 223 -8.96 -15.12 -21.77
C ARG A 223 -9.67 -15.44 -23.06
N ALA A 224 -9.03 -16.17 -23.97
CA ALA A 224 -9.66 -16.60 -25.22
C ALA A 224 -10.89 -17.48 -24.95
N GLY A 225 -10.77 -18.42 -24.01
CA GLY A 225 -11.87 -19.27 -23.57
C GLY A 225 -13.05 -18.48 -22.95
N GLN A 226 -12.76 -17.46 -22.14
CA GLN A 226 -13.80 -16.58 -21.55
C GLN A 226 -14.54 -15.78 -22.63
N GLN A 227 -13.82 -15.24 -23.61
CA GLN A 227 -14.41 -14.49 -24.73
C GLN A 227 -15.33 -15.37 -25.60
N ALA A 228 -14.90 -16.60 -25.90
CA ALA A 228 -15.71 -17.54 -26.66
C ALA A 228 -17.02 -17.92 -25.94
N ARG A 229 -16.99 -18.06 -24.61
CA ARG A 229 -18.19 -18.33 -23.80
C ARG A 229 -19.13 -17.12 -23.71
N GLY A 230 -18.59 -15.91 -23.62
CA GLY A 230 -19.38 -14.68 -23.54
C GLY A 230 -20.08 -14.30 -24.85
N ALA A 231 -19.57 -14.73 -26.01
CA ALA A 231 -20.17 -14.44 -27.32
C ALA A 231 -21.33 -15.38 -27.71
N GLY A 232 -21.56 -16.45 -26.94
CA GLY A 232 -22.59 -17.46 -27.22
C GLY A 232 -23.85 -17.39 -26.36
N GLY A 233 -23.97 -16.37 -25.50
CA GLY A 233 -25.16 -16.10 -24.67
C GLY A 233 -25.81 -14.78 -25.03
#